data_AF-A0A0K9Q087-F1
#
_entry.id   AF-A0A0K9Q087-F1
#
_cell.length_a   1.000
_cell.length_b   1.000
_cell.length_c   1.000
_cell.angle_alpha   90.00
_cell.angle_beta   90.00
_cell.angle_gamma   90.00
#
_symmetry.space_group_name_H-M   'P 1'
#
loop_
_entity.id
_entity.type
_entity.pdbx_description
1 polymer ?
#
loop_
_entity_poly.entity_id
_entity_poly.type
_entity_poly.pdbx_seq_one_letter_code
_entity_poly.pdbx_strand_id
1 'polypeptide(L)'
;MAFRCGCLFLFSTTTPLYPLLPSKTLKMKSVSPRPICITLNPKRPVHFNVSAIQQTKEASSIAPLEDKGVLRSRWKAAIDFKWIRENKDLVAENIKKRNASADLDLVLELYENMCAVQKEVELLREERNRVAGRMKGKMELSERQILIEKGKNLKEELSGLEERLVQITDKLQFEAQCIPNLTHPDVPIGGEEASVMRNMMGSPREFNFPVKDHLQLGKELDLFDFDAAGEVSGSKFYYLKNEAVLLEMGLVNWALVEAKSKGFTPLITPEIVRSPVVEKCGFQPRGQNTQVYSIEGTDQCLIGTAEIPVGGIHMDSIIPDSTLPLKYVAYSHCFRTEAGAAGMATRGLYRVHQFSKVEMFIICRPEDSNNHLEELIDIEEKLFKSLGLHSKTLDMGSGDLGVPAYRKYDVEAWMPGLGRYGEISSASNCTDYQSRRLGIRFRPSSSDLPSVGSKRSNIGSTQFVHTLNATACAVPRMIICLLENFQEEDGSIVIPEPLRPYMGGLDVIKPKSK
;
A
#
# COMPACT_ATOMS: atom_id res chain seq x y z
N MET A 1 -9.30 44.17 50.97
CA MET A 1 -9.93 45.39 50.40
C MET A 1 -10.26 45.08 48.95
N ALA A 2 -11.48 45.16 48.41
CA ALA A 2 -12.78 45.62 48.87
C ALA A 2 -13.89 44.85 48.10
N PHE A 3 -15.11 44.93 48.64
CA PHE A 3 -16.36 44.24 48.30
C PHE A 3 -17.08 44.71 47.01
N ARG A 4 -17.88 43.82 46.40
CA ARG A 4 -19.35 43.92 46.08
C ARG A 4 -19.81 42.66 45.30
N CYS A 5 -20.69 41.79 45.83
CA CYS A 5 -22.18 41.83 45.88
C CYS A 5 -22.84 41.67 44.48
N GLY A 6 -23.77 40.74 44.16
CA GLY A 6 -24.50 39.72 44.91
C GLY A 6 -25.44 38.85 44.03
N CYS A 7 -25.96 37.78 44.63
CA CYS A 7 -27.17 36.96 44.40
C CYS A 7 -27.77 36.68 43.00
N LEU A 8 -27.96 35.39 42.65
CA LEU A 8 -29.28 34.69 42.76
C LEU A 8 -29.13 33.16 42.61
N PHE A 9 -29.86 32.40 43.44
CA PHE A 9 -29.99 30.93 43.44
C PHE A 9 -31.22 30.48 42.65
N LEU A 10 -31.18 29.31 41.99
CA LEU A 10 -32.16 28.20 42.09
C LEU A 10 -31.79 26.99 41.19
N PHE A 11 -31.45 25.87 41.86
CA PHE A 11 -31.72 24.42 41.65
C PHE A 11 -32.29 23.92 40.30
N SER A 12 -32.02 22.72 39.73
CA SER A 12 -31.63 21.36 40.20
C SER A 12 -31.28 20.52 38.94
N THR A 13 -30.30 19.60 38.87
CA THR A 13 -30.46 18.17 39.21
C THR A 13 -29.16 17.37 39.03
N THR A 14 -28.63 16.88 40.14
CA THR A 14 -28.08 15.53 40.43
C THR A 14 -27.35 14.67 39.37
N THR A 15 -26.05 14.42 39.63
CA THR A 15 -25.46 13.05 39.59
C THR A 15 -24.30 12.96 40.61
N PRO A 16 -24.20 11.91 41.45
CA PRO A 16 -23.24 11.85 42.53
C PRO A 16 -21.91 11.17 42.16
N LEU A 17 -20.85 11.61 42.84
CA LEU A 17 -19.55 10.96 42.98
C LEU A 17 -19.68 9.54 43.59
N TYR A 18 -18.97 8.57 43.02
CA TYR A 18 -18.69 7.28 43.66
C TYR A 18 -17.30 7.30 44.33
N PRO A 19 -17.16 6.75 45.56
CA PRO A 19 -15.90 6.67 46.27
C PRO A 19 -15.04 5.47 45.84
N LEU A 20 -13.72 5.68 45.90
CA LEU A 20 -12.66 4.68 45.73
C LEU A 20 -12.80 3.53 46.73
N LEU A 21 -12.74 2.28 46.24
CA LEU A 21 -12.61 1.06 47.04
C LEU A 21 -11.15 0.55 47.02
N PRO A 22 -10.66 -0.06 48.11
CA PRO A 22 -9.25 -0.38 48.29
C PRO A 22 -8.82 -1.68 47.58
N SER A 23 -7.53 -1.71 47.23
CA SER A 23 -6.82 -2.78 46.55
C SER A 23 -6.87 -4.12 47.30
N LYS A 24 -7.32 -5.18 46.59
CA LYS A 24 -7.13 -6.57 47.04
C LYS A 24 -5.91 -7.17 46.34
N THR A 25 -4.86 -7.36 47.13
CA THR A 25 -3.64 -8.09 46.78
C THR A 25 -3.98 -9.56 46.52
N LEU A 26 -3.76 -10.06 45.29
CA LEU A 26 -3.84 -11.49 44.99
C LEU A 26 -2.56 -12.19 45.50
N LYS A 27 -2.69 -13.06 46.50
CA LYS A 27 -1.65 -14.02 46.89
C LYS A 27 -1.69 -15.22 45.95
N MET A 28 -0.64 -15.42 45.15
CA MET A 28 -0.42 -16.66 44.39
C MET A 28 -0.08 -17.81 45.36
N LYS A 29 -0.83 -18.91 45.27
CA LYS A 29 -0.51 -20.17 45.94
C LYS A 29 0.41 -20.99 45.03
N SER A 30 1.59 -21.34 45.55
CA SER A 30 2.51 -22.31 44.95
C SER A 30 1.90 -23.71 44.96
N VAL A 31 1.84 -24.37 43.79
CA VAL A 31 1.49 -25.80 43.68
C VAL A 31 2.77 -26.55 43.30
N SER A 32 3.20 -27.45 44.17
CA SER A 32 4.30 -28.40 43.94
C SER A 32 3.77 -29.67 43.24
N PRO A 33 4.61 -30.39 42.47
CA PRO A 33 4.16 -31.48 41.60
C PRO A 33 4.00 -32.79 42.38
N ARG A 34 2.95 -33.57 42.08
CA ARG A 34 2.84 -34.98 42.49
C ARG A 34 3.25 -35.90 41.34
N PRO A 35 4.04 -36.97 41.58
CA PRO A 35 4.45 -37.90 40.54
C PRO A 35 3.33 -38.91 40.26
N ILE A 36 2.96 -39.10 39.00
CA ILE A 36 2.13 -40.22 38.55
C ILE A 36 3.07 -41.32 38.06
N CYS A 37 3.08 -42.42 38.80
CA CYS A 37 3.75 -43.66 38.45
C CYS A 37 2.87 -44.43 37.45
N ILE A 38 3.36 -44.67 36.22
CA ILE A 38 2.68 -45.52 35.23
C ILE A 38 3.29 -46.91 35.35
N THR A 39 2.54 -47.83 35.94
CA THR A 39 2.81 -49.28 35.90
C THR A 39 2.41 -49.84 34.54
N LEU A 40 3.37 -50.44 33.83
CA LEU A 40 3.16 -51.25 32.63
C LEU A 40 2.49 -52.58 32.99
N ASN A 41 1.46 -52.99 32.25
CA ASN A 41 1.05 -54.39 32.18
C ASN A 41 0.68 -54.77 30.73
N PRO A 42 1.38 -55.73 30.10
CA PRO A 42 1.18 -56.09 28.70
C PRO A 42 0.15 -57.23 28.58
N LYS A 43 -0.74 -57.15 27.59
CA LYS A 43 -1.31 -58.27 26.82
C LYS A 43 -2.54 -57.81 26.01
N ARG A 44 -2.36 -57.62 24.70
CA ARG A 44 -3.12 -58.30 23.63
C ARG A 44 -2.66 -57.79 22.25
N PRO A 45 -2.47 -58.67 21.26
CA PRO A 45 -1.93 -58.32 19.95
C PRO A 45 -3.06 -57.80 19.05
N VAL A 46 -2.77 -56.77 18.26
CA VAL A 46 -3.65 -56.37 17.14
C VAL A 46 -2.95 -56.77 15.85
N HIS A 47 -3.58 -57.72 15.16
CA HIS A 47 -3.19 -58.23 13.86
C HIS A 47 -3.37 -57.17 12.77
N PHE A 48 -2.39 -57.09 11.87
CA PHE A 48 -2.52 -56.46 10.56
C PHE A 48 -3.55 -57.24 9.73
N ASN A 49 -4.47 -56.53 9.08
CA ASN A 49 -5.25 -57.09 7.98
C ASN A 49 -5.19 -56.12 6.80
N VAL A 50 -4.55 -56.60 5.73
CA VAL A 50 -4.49 -56.00 4.40
C VAL A 50 -5.67 -56.53 3.61
N SER A 51 -6.20 -55.70 2.71
CA SER A 51 -7.14 -55.96 1.62
C SER A 51 -8.63 -55.66 1.89
N ALA A 52 -9.08 -54.55 1.31
CA ALA A 52 -10.22 -54.54 0.37
C ALA A 52 -10.14 -53.24 -0.45
N ILE A 53 -9.78 -53.41 -1.72
CA ILE A 53 -9.83 -52.39 -2.77
C ILE A 53 -11.30 -52.10 -3.06
N GLN A 54 -11.70 -50.83 -2.99
CA GLN A 54 -12.92 -50.38 -3.65
C GLN A 54 -12.65 -49.04 -4.33
N GLN A 55 -12.60 -49.12 -5.66
CA GLN A 55 -12.44 -48.00 -6.58
C GLN A 55 -13.56 -46.97 -6.37
N THR A 56 -13.20 -45.78 -5.92
CA THR A 56 -14.02 -44.58 -6.11
C THR A 56 -13.45 -43.80 -7.28
N LYS A 57 -14.30 -43.66 -8.30
CA LYS A 57 -14.10 -42.97 -9.58
C LYS A 57 -13.24 -41.70 -9.45
N GLU A 58 -12.24 -41.63 -10.31
CA GLU A 58 -11.49 -40.43 -10.66
C GLU A 58 -12.47 -39.29 -10.98
N ALA A 59 -12.51 -38.28 -10.12
CA ALA A 59 -12.94 -36.95 -10.52
C ALA A 59 -11.74 -36.33 -11.25
N SER A 60 -11.76 -36.43 -12.58
CA SER A 60 -10.84 -35.71 -13.45
C SER A 60 -10.96 -34.21 -13.18
N SER A 61 -10.06 -33.65 -12.37
CA SER A 61 -9.86 -32.20 -12.32
C SER A 61 -9.21 -31.80 -13.63
N ILE A 62 -10.05 -31.47 -14.60
CA ILE A 62 -9.64 -30.80 -15.84
C ILE A 62 -9.02 -29.47 -15.38
N ALA A 63 -7.69 -29.39 -15.46
CA ALA A 63 -6.98 -28.11 -15.45
C ALA A 63 -7.64 -27.21 -16.51
N PRO A 64 -7.89 -25.92 -16.24
CA PRO A 64 -8.37 -25.05 -17.29
C PRO A 64 -7.32 -25.04 -18.40
N LEU A 65 -7.72 -25.54 -19.57
CA LEU A 65 -7.00 -25.33 -20.82
C LEU A 65 -6.65 -23.85 -20.90
N GLU A 66 -5.39 -23.55 -21.20
CA GLU A 66 -4.94 -22.22 -21.58
C GLU A 66 -5.84 -21.72 -22.71
N ASP A 67 -6.80 -20.87 -22.35
CA ASP A 67 -7.54 -20.09 -23.32
C ASP A 67 -6.53 -19.11 -23.91
N LYS A 68 -6.14 -19.33 -25.16
CA LYS A 68 -5.55 -18.28 -26.01
C LYS A 68 -6.64 -17.26 -26.39
N GLY A 69 -7.36 -16.80 -25.36
CA GLY A 69 -8.56 -15.99 -25.42
C GLY A 69 -8.25 -14.62 -24.85
N VAL A 70 -8.71 -13.60 -25.57
CA VAL A 70 -8.88 -12.19 -25.19
C VAL A 70 -8.45 -11.90 -23.75
N LEU A 71 -7.38 -11.12 -23.58
CA LEU A 71 -6.94 -10.57 -22.28
C LEU A 71 -8.13 -9.90 -21.57
N ARG A 72 -8.86 -10.66 -20.77
CA ARG A 72 -9.95 -10.14 -19.96
C ARG A 72 -9.34 -9.56 -18.71
N SER A 73 -9.44 -8.25 -18.53
CA SER A 73 -8.89 -7.62 -17.34
C SER A 73 -9.52 -8.23 -16.09
N ARG A 74 -8.68 -8.73 -15.16
CA ARG A 74 -9.13 -9.39 -13.92
C ARG A 74 -9.91 -8.44 -13.00
N TRP A 75 -9.79 -7.14 -13.23
CA TRP A 75 -10.48 -6.08 -12.50
C TRP A 75 -10.62 -4.83 -13.39
N LYS A 76 -11.53 -3.91 -13.03
CA LYS A 76 -11.73 -2.66 -13.80
C LYS A 76 -11.58 -1.46 -12.87
N ALA A 77 -10.82 -0.47 -13.33
CA ALA A 77 -10.67 0.80 -12.63
C ALA A 77 -11.82 1.75 -12.99
N ALA A 78 -12.24 2.60 -12.06
CA ALA A 78 -13.18 3.68 -12.31
C ALA A 78 -12.49 4.89 -12.98
N ILE A 79 -12.03 4.67 -14.22
CA ILE A 79 -11.38 5.68 -15.06
C ILE A 79 -12.43 6.53 -15.75
N ASP A 80 -12.25 7.85 -15.71
CA ASP A 80 -13.09 8.79 -16.45
C ASP A 80 -12.54 9.00 -17.87
N PHE A 81 -12.86 8.08 -18.78
CA PHE A 81 -12.42 8.15 -20.18
C PHE A 81 -12.90 9.42 -20.90
N LYS A 82 -14.09 9.90 -20.53
CA LYS A 82 -14.65 11.14 -21.08
C LYS A 82 -13.79 12.33 -20.67
N TRP A 83 -13.41 12.41 -19.39
CA TRP A 83 -12.53 13.46 -18.88
C TRP A 83 -11.16 13.40 -19.57
N ILE A 84 -10.58 12.21 -19.77
CA ILE A 84 -9.30 12.06 -20.50
C ILE A 84 -9.43 12.64 -21.91
N ARG A 85 -10.49 12.31 -22.64
CA ARG A 85 -10.75 12.86 -23.99
C ARG A 85 -10.91 14.38 -23.97
N GLU A 86 -11.67 14.91 -23.02
CA GLU A 86 -11.96 16.34 -22.93
C GLU A 86 -10.74 17.16 -22.47
N ASN A 87 -9.76 16.53 -21.83
CA ASN A 87 -8.53 17.14 -21.32
C ASN A 87 -7.26 16.54 -21.94
N LYS A 88 -7.34 16.06 -23.19
CA LYS A 88 -6.26 15.30 -23.84
C LYS A 88 -4.91 16.02 -23.84
N ASP A 89 -4.89 17.34 -24.03
CA ASP A 89 -3.64 18.10 -24.10
C ASP A 89 -2.93 18.14 -22.73
N LEU A 90 -3.71 18.28 -21.65
CA LEU A 90 -3.21 18.21 -20.27
C LEU A 90 -2.66 16.82 -19.96
N VAL A 91 -3.37 15.76 -20.37
CA VAL A 91 -2.94 14.37 -20.14
C VAL A 91 -1.66 14.07 -20.95
N ALA A 92 -1.59 14.50 -22.20
CA ALA A 92 -0.41 14.34 -23.06
C ALA A 92 0.82 15.03 -22.46
N GLU A 93 0.66 16.27 -21.98
CA GLU A 93 1.72 17.01 -21.32
C GLU A 93 2.18 16.31 -20.02
N ASN A 94 1.24 15.79 -19.22
CA ASN A 94 1.55 15.06 -18.00
C ASN A 94 2.33 13.77 -18.28
N ILE A 95 1.92 12.98 -19.27
CA ILE A 95 2.63 11.75 -19.69
C ILE A 95 4.07 12.08 -20.09
N LYS A 96 4.26 13.15 -20.86
CA LYS A 96 5.60 13.62 -21.27
C LYS A 96 6.44 14.07 -20.08
N LYS A 97 5.91 14.89 -19.17
CA LYS A 97 6.60 15.36 -17.96
C LYS A 97 7.05 14.21 -17.06
N ARG A 98 6.25 13.14 -16.99
CA ARG A 98 6.55 11.94 -16.21
C ARG A 98 7.45 10.92 -16.90
N ASN A 99 7.78 11.13 -18.18
CA ASN A 99 8.45 10.13 -19.01
C ASN A 99 7.72 8.76 -18.96
N ALA A 100 6.38 8.78 -18.95
CA ALA A 100 5.57 7.57 -18.86
C ALA A 100 5.37 6.94 -20.24
N SER A 101 5.30 5.61 -20.30
CA SER A 101 5.13 4.84 -21.54
C SER A 101 3.67 4.69 -21.99
N ALA A 102 2.75 5.49 -21.46
CA ALA A 102 1.32 5.38 -21.75
C ALA A 102 0.99 5.90 -23.16
N ASP A 103 0.22 5.12 -23.93
CA ASP A 103 -0.22 5.50 -25.27
C ASP A 103 -1.60 6.19 -25.20
N LEU A 104 -1.59 7.52 -25.16
CA LEU A 104 -2.83 8.30 -25.08
C LEU A 104 -3.65 8.20 -26.37
N ASP A 105 -3.02 8.19 -27.53
CA ASP A 105 -3.72 8.18 -28.82
C ASP A 105 -4.52 6.88 -28.97
N LEU A 106 -3.92 5.74 -28.61
CA LEU A 106 -4.61 4.45 -28.57
C LEU A 106 -5.80 4.46 -27.59
N VAL A 107 -5.66 5.06 -26.41
CA VAL A 107 -6.77 5.17 -25.43
C VAL A 107 -7.92 5.99 -26.01
N LEU A 108 -7.64 7.10 -26.70
CA LEU A 108 -8.66 7.93 -27.32
C LEU A 108 -9.36 7.20 -28.47
N GLU A 109 -8.61 6.52 -29.34
CA GLU A 109 -9.16 5.71 -30.43
C GLU A 109 -10.09 4.60 -29.89
N LEU A 110 -9.64 3.86 -28.88
CA LEU A 110 -10.43 2.80 -28.25
C LEU A 110 -11.70 3.34 -27.60
N TYR A 111 -11.64 4.53 -26.98
CA TYR A 111 -12.80 5.18 -26.38
C TYR A 111 -13.82 5.62 -27.44
N GLU A 112 -13.38 6.20 -28.56
CA GLU A 112 -14.26 6.57 -29.67
C GLU A 112 -14.93 5.34 -30.30
N ASN A 113 -14.16 4.28 -30.53
CA ASN A 113 -14.65 3.01 -31.04
C ASN A 113 -15.68 2.37 -30.09
N MET A 114 -15.39 2.37 -28.78
CA MET A 114 -16.33 1.88 -27.76
C MET A 114 -17.63 2.69 -27.79
N CYS A 115 -17.57 4.02 -27.88
CA CYS A 115 -18.76 4.87 -27.98
C CYS A 115 -19.59 4.58 -29.23
N ALA A 116 -18.94 4.36 -30.38
CA ALA A 116 -19.60 4.04 -31.64
C ALA A 116 -20.33 2.68 -31.57
N VAL A 117 -19.64 1.63 -31.13
CA VAL A 117 -20.24 0.29 -30.98
C VAL A 117 -21.35 0.29 -29.93
N GLN A 118 -21.17 0.99 -28.80
CA GLN A 118 -22.22 1.14 -27.79
C GLN A 118 -23.49 1.77 -28.37
N LYS A 119 -23.35 2.78 -29.24
CA LYS A 119 -24.48 3.42 -29.91
C LYS A 119 -25.20 2.46 -30.85
N GLU A 120 -24.48 1.65 -31.62
CA GLU A 120 -25.06 0.62 -32.49
C GLU A 120 -25.81 -0.45 -31.70
N VAL A 121 -25.23 -0.92 -30.59
CA VAL A 121 -25.87 -1.86 -29.65
C VAL A 121 -27.20 -1.32 -29.14
N GLU A 122 -27.25 -0.05 -28.70
CA GLU A 122 -28.49 0.55 -28.21
C GLU A 122 -29.54 0.70 -29.33
N LEU A 123 -29.15 1.10 -30.54
CA LEU A 123 -30.06 1.17 -31.70
C LEU A 123 -30.66 -0.21 -32.05
N LEU A 124 -29.86 -1.28 -32.04
CA LEU A 124 -30.36 -2.63 -32.29
C LEU A 124 -31.25 -3.14 -31.15
N ARG A 125 -30.95 -2.80 -29.89
CA ARG A 125 -31.81 -3.12 -28.74
C ARG A 125 -33.17 -2.44 -28.87
N GLU A 126 -33.19 -1.17 -29.24
CA GLU A 126 -34.42 -0.43 -29.51
C GLU A 126 -35.21 -1.06 -30.66
N GLU A 127 -34.56 -1.41 -31.77
CA GLU A 127 -35.23 -2.02 -32.92
C GLU A 127 -35.79 -3.41 -32.59
N ARG A 128 -35.02 -4.24 -31.89
CA ARG A 128 -35.48 -5.55 -31.41
C ARG A 128 -36.70 -5.42 -30.50
N ASN A 129 -36.67 -4.45 -29.57
CA ASN A 129 -37.79 -4.19 -28.67
C ASN A 129 -39.03 -3.68 -29.45
N ARG A 130 -38.83 -2.86 -30.50
CA ARG A 130 -39.90 -2.40 -31.41
C ARG A 130 -40.53 -3.57 -32.18
N VAL A 131 -39.71 -4.47 -32.74
CA VAL A 131 -40.17 -5.70 -33.42
C VAL A 131 -40.95 -6.59 -32.45
N ALA A 132 -40.43 -6.81 -31.24
CA ALA A 132 -41.13 -7.56 -30.19
C ALA A 132 -42.47 -6.91 -29.79
N GLY A 133 -42.51 -5.57 -29.73
CA GLY A 133 -43.73 -4.80 -29.47
C GLY A 133 -44.80 -4.98 -30.55
N ARG A 134 -44.41 -5.00 -31.84
CA ARG A 134 -45.35 -5.23 -32.97
C ARG A 134 -45.99 -6.62 -32.95
N MET A 135 -45.34 -7.60 -32.34
CA MET A 135 -45.89 -8.96 -32.18
C MET A 135 -46.92 -9.06 -31.05
N LYS A 136 -47.16 -7.99 -30.27
CA LYS A 136 -48.20 -7.95 -29.22
C LYS A 136 -49.54 -7.56 -29.84
N GLY A 137 -50.33 -8.54 -30.24
CA GLY A 137 -51.68 -8.32 -30.79
C GLY A 137 -52.13 -9.46 -31.69
N LYS A 138 -53.34 -9.33 -32.26
CA LYS A 138 -53.80 -10.21 -33.35
C LYS A 138 -53.13 -9.76 -34.65
N MET A 139 -52.46 -10.68 -35.34
CA MET A 139 -51.88 -10.46 -36.66
C MET A 139 -51.91 -11.77 -37.47
N GLU A 140 -51.74 -11.65 -38.79
CA GLU A 140 -51.65 -12.80 -39.69
C GLU A 140 -50.41 -13.66 -39.40
N LEU A 141 -50.54 -14.98 -39.59
CA LEU A 141 -49.47 -15.93 -39.28
C LEU A 141 -48.23 -15.69 -40.14
N SER A 142 -48.41 -15.31 -41.40
CA SER A 142 -47.32 -14.99 -42.34
C SER A 142 -46.54 -13.75 -41.91
N GLU A 143 -47.24 -12.67 -41.53
CA GLU A 143 -46.62 -11.44 -41.03
C GLU A 143 -45.88 -11.68 -39.70
N ARG A 144 -46.45 -12.53 -38.83
CA ARG A 144 -45.81 -12.91 -37.58
C ARG A 144 -44.49 -13.64 -37.83
N GLN A 145 -44.46 -14.56 -38.80
CA GLN A 145 -43.25 -15.31 -39.14
C GLN A 145 -42.13 -14.39 -39.64
N ILE A 146 -42.45 -13.36 -40.43
CA ILE A 146 -41.48 -12.35 -40.89
C ILE A 146 -40.87 -11.58 -39.71
N LEU A 147 -41.69 -11.18 -38.73
CA LEU A 147 -41.20 -10.48 -37.54
C LEU A 147 -40.35 -11.39 -36.64
N ILE A 148 -40.68 -12.68 -36.56
CA ILE A 148 -39.86 -13.67 -35.84
C ILE A 148 -38.48 -13.78 -36.47
N GLU A 149 -38.40 -13.93 -37.80
CA GLU A 149 -37.12 -14.04 -38.51
C GLU A 149 -36.29 -12.77 -38.36
N LYS A 150 -36.92 -11.59 -38.51
CA LYS A 150 -36.26 -10.31 -38.27
C LYS A 150 -35.75 -10.20 -36.82
N GLY A 151 -36.53 -10.64 -35.84
CA GLY A 151 -36.12 -10.65 -34.44
C GLY A 151 -34.95 -11.58 -34.16
N LYS A 152 -34.88 -12.73 -34.86
CA LYS A 152 -33.76 -13.67 -34.78
C LYS A 152 -32.48 -13.07 -35.36
N ASN A 153 -32.55 -12.47 -36.54
CA ASN A 153 -31.40 -11.81 -37.18
C ASN A 153 -30.85 -10.65 -36.31
N LEU A 154 -31.75 -9.82 -35.75
CA LEU A 154 -31.36 -8.75 -34.82
C LEU A 154 -30.68 -9.29 -33.55
N LYS A 155 -31.11 -10.46 -33.06
CA LYS A 155 -30.49 -11.10 -31.90
C LYS A 155 -29.07 -11.59 -32.22
N GLU A 156 -28.87 -12.19 -33.38
CA GLU A 156 -27.56 -12.67 -33.84
C GLU A 156 -26.59 -11.50 -34.04
N GLU A 157 -27.02 -10.43 -34.71
CA GLU A 157 -26.23 -9.21 -34.90
C GLU A 157 -25.88 -8.54 -33.57
N LEU A 158 -26.86 -8.42 -32.66
CA LEU A 158 -26.66 -7.85 -31.33
C LEU A 158 -25.63 -8.64 -30.52
N SER A 159 -25.66 -9.98 -30.60
CA SER A 159 -24.69 -10.83 -29.89
C SER A 159 -23.26 -10.54 -30.32
N GLY A 160 -23.02 -10.36 -31.63
CA GLY A 160 -21.69 -10.04 -32.16
C GLY A 160 -21.19 -8.65 -31.73
N LEU A 161 -22.08 -7.65 -31.75
CA LEU A 161 -21.72 -6.30 -31.29
C LEU A 161 -21.50 -6.23 -29.77
N GLU A 162 -22.28 -6.96 -28.98
CA GLU A 162 -22.09 -7.04 -27.53
C GLU A 162 -20.74 -7.69 -27.17
N GLU A 163 -20.33 -8.74 -27.88
CA GLU A 163 -19.01 -9.34 -27.70
C GLU A 163 -17.89 -8.37 -28.09
N ARG A 164 -18.00 -7.70 -29.23
CA ARG A 164 -17.04 -6.67 -29.66
C ARG A 164 -16.94 -5.52 -28.67
N LEU A 165 -18.07 -5.08 -28.11
CA LEU A 165 -18.12 -4.03 -27.10
C LEU A 165 -17.34 -4.44 -25.84
N VAL A 166 -17.49 -5.70 -25.39
CA VAL A 166 -16.72 -6.23 -24.25
C VAL A 166 -15.22 -6.22 -24.56
N GLN A 167 -14.81 -6.72 -25.72
CA GLN A 167 -13.40 -6.77 -26.13
C GLN A 167 -12.76 -5.38 -26.19
N ILE A 168 -13.43 -4.40 -26.81
CA ILE A 168 -12.94 -3.01 -26.89
C ILE A 168 -12.90 -2.37 -25.50
N THR A 169 -13.91 -2.61 -24.66
CA THR A 169 -13.95 -2.07 -23.29
C THR A 169 -12.82 -2.61 -22.43
N ASP A 170 -12.52 -3.91 -22.54
CA ASP A 170 -11.44 -4.55 -21.77
C ASP A 170 -10.06 -4.05 -22.24
N LYS A 171 -9.86 -3.89 -23.55
CA LYS A 171 -8.64 -3.30 -24.11
C LYS A 171 -8.48 -1.82 -23.69
N LEU A 172 -9.55 -1.04 -23.76
CA LEU A 172 -9.57 0.36 -23.30
C LEU A 172 -9.19 0.47 -21.83
N GLN A 173 -9.75 -0.40 -20.97
CA GLN A 173 -9.41 -0.44 -19.55
C GLN A 173 -7.92 -0.74 -19.34
N PHE A 174 -7.38 -1.76 -20.03
CA PHE A 174 -5.98 -2.14 -19.93
C PHE A 174 -5.04 -0.99 -20.29
N GLU A 175 -5.23 -0.37 -21.45
CA GLU A 175 -4.36 0.72 -21.92
C GLU A 175 -4.50 1.99 -21.04
N ALA A 176 -5.72 2.33 -20.65
CA ALA A 176 -5.94 3.53 -19.83
C ALA A 176 -5.42 3.38 -18.40
N GLN A 177 -5.30 2.15 -17.87
CA GLN A 177 -4.71 1.90 -16.56
C GLN A 177 -3.22 2.25 -16.50
N CYS A 178 -2.54 2.27 -17.65
CA CYS A 178 -1.14 2.69 -17.79
C CYS A 178 -0.95 4.22 -17.69
N ILE A 179 -2.02 5.01 -17.85
CA ILE A 179 -1.95 6.47 -17.68
C ILE A 179 -1.66 6.76 -16.20
N PRO A 180 -0.56 7.49 -15.90
CA PRO A 180 -0.20 7.82 -14.52
C PRO A 180 -1.18 8.82 -13.91
N ASN A 181 -1.08 9.02 -12.60
CA ASN A 181 -1.76 10.13 -11.97
C ASN A 181 -1.31 11.48 -12.57
N LEU A 182 -2.12 12.52 -12.38
CA LEU A 182 -1.69 13.88 -12.69
C LEU A 182 -0.51 14.28 -11.81
N THR A 183 0.18 15.34 -12.22
CA THR A 183 1.33 15.89 -11.49
C THR A 183 0.92 17.20 -10.83
N HIS A 184 1.27 17.38 -9.56
CA HIS A 184 1.04 18.64 -8.87
C HIS A 184 1.76 19.79 -9.58
N PRO A 185 1.13 20.98 -9.77
CA PRO A 185 1.74 22.08 -10.52
C PRO A 185 3.13 22.50 -10.05
N ASP A 186 3.38 22.44 -8.73
CA ASP A 186 4.66 22.81 -8.11
C ASP A 186 5.75 21.73 -8.20
N VAL A 187 5.48 20.55 -8.76
CA VAL A 187 6.50 19.49 -8.89
C VAL A 187 7.61 19.94 -9.84
N PRO A 188 8.89 19.78 -9.47
CA PRO A 188 10.02 20.05 -10.36
C PRO A 188 9.95 19.18 -11.63
N ILE A 189 10.17 19.76 -12.81
CA ILE A 189 10.10 19.02 -14.07
C ILE A 189 11.47 18.41 -14.39
N GLY A 190 11.54 17.09 -14.49
CA GLY A 190 12.75 16.34 -14.81
C GLY A 190 12.82 14.99 -14.11
N GLY A 191 13.96 14.31 -14.19
CA GLY A 191 14.20 13.07 -13.45
C GLY A 191 14.52 13.32 -11.98
N GLU A 192 15.14 12.32 -11.34
CA GLU A 192 15.59 12.40 -9.94
C GLU A 192 16.55 13.60 -9.73
N GLU A 193 17.39 13.90 -10.72
CA GLU A 193 18.34 15.01 -10.71
C GLU A 193 17.70 16.41 -10.64
N ALA A 194 16.43 16.52 -11.02
CA ALA A 194 15.66 17.77 -10.96
C ALA A 194 14.99 17.99 -9.60
N SER A 195 15.07 17.01 -8.68
CA SER A 195 14.46 17.11 -7.36
C SER A 195 15.07 18.27 -6.56
N VAL A 196 14.25 18.97 -5.79
CA VAL A 196 14.65 20.21 -5.10
C VAL A 196 14.69 19.97 -3.60
N MET A 197 15.75 20.44 -2.94
CA MET A 197 15.84 20.37 -1.47
C MET A 197 14.81 21.30 -0.82
N ARG A 198 13.95 20.71 0.02
CA ARG A 198 12.93 21.41 0.78
C ARG A 198 13.43 21.81 2.17
N ASN A 199 14.13 20.89 2.83
CA ASN A 199 14.59 21.06 4.21
C ASN A 199 15.90 20.31 4.45
N MET A 200 16.68 20.78 5.42
CA MET A 200 17.92 20.16 5.90
C MET A 200 17.89 20.12 7.43
N MET A 201 18.14 18.95 8.01
CA MET A 201 18.05 18.72 9.45
C MET A 201 19.39 18.24 10.01
N GLY A 202 19.86 18.90 11.08
CA GLY A 202 21.12 18.57 11.73
C GLY A 202 22.35 18.91 10.88
N SER A 203 23.47 18.29 11.22
CA SER A 203 24.75 18.40 10.50
C SER A 203 25.46 17.05 10.52
N PRO A 204 26.29 16.72 9.50
CA PRO A 204 27.07 15.49 9.53
C PRO A 204 28.00 15.52 10.75
N ARG A 205 28.14 14.36 11.43
CA ARG A 205 29.15 14.21 12.50
C ARG A 205 30.54 14.28 11.88
N GLU A 206 31.42 15.07 12.48
CA GLU A 206 32.85 15.02 12.17
C GLU A 206 33.51 13.89 12.97
N PHE A 207 34.27 13.05 12.28
CA PHE A 207 35.01 11.95 12.88
C PHE A 207 36.50 12.29 12.90
N ASN A 208 37.14 12.17 14.06
CA ASN A 208 38.59 12.30 14.24
C ASN A 208 39.34 10.97 14.07
N PHE A 209 38.64 9.94 13.58
CA PHE A 209 39.15 8.61 13.28
C PHE A 209 38.59 8.10 11.94
N PRO A 210 39.21 7.08 11.31
CA PRO A 210 38.69 6.50 10.07
C PRO A 210 37.30 5.88 10.26
N VAL A 211 36.32 6.40 9.53
CA VAL A 211 34.94 5.90 9.53
C VAL A 211 34.88 4.49 8.94
N LYS A 212 34.20 3.58 9.64
CA LYS A 212 33.86 2.25 9.14
C LYS A 212 32.44 2.26 8.54
N ASP A 213 32.25 1.50 7.47
CA ASP A 213 30.91 1.26 6.92
C ASP A 213 30.13 0.24 7.78
N HIS A 214 28.82 0.17 7.57
CA HIS A 214 27.98 -0.78 8.31
C HIS A 214 28.36 -2.25 8.11
N LEU A 215 29.03 -2.62 7.01
CA LEU A 215 29.48 -4.00 6.78
C LEU A 215 30.67 -4.33 7.69
N GLN A 216 31.64 -3.42 7.78
CA GLN A 216 32.79 -3.55 8.67
C GLN A 216 32.33 -3.58 10.13
N LEU A 217 31.51 -2.61 10.55
CA LEU A 217 30.96 -2.55 11.90
C LEU A 217 30.15 -3.80 12.23
N GLY A 218 29.26 -4.20 11.32
CA GLY A 218 28.43 -5.39 11.51
C GLY A 218 29.23 -6.68 11.65
N LYS A 219 30.36 -6.81 10.94
CA LYS A 219 31.26 -7.96 11.08
C LYS A 219 32.02 -7.94 12.42
N GLU A 220 32.57 -6.80 12.81
CA GLU A 220 33.34 -6.67 14.05
C GLU A 220 32.49 -6.86 15.31
N LEU A 221 31.22 -6.45 15.26
CA LEU A 221 30.25 -6.55 16.34
C LEU A 221 29.41 -7.84 16.30
N ASP A 222 29.63 -8.70 15.30
CA ASP A 222 28.85 -9.93 15.05
C ASP A 222 27.33 -9.66 14.93
N LEU A 223 26.95 -8.65 14.15
CA LEU A 223 25.56 -8.19 13.99
C LEU A 223 24.87 -8.79 12.77
N PHE A 224 25.61 -9.17 11.73
CA PHE A 224 25.06 -9.65 10.47
C PHE A 224 25.76 -10.93 10.01
N ASP A 225 25.00 -11.83 9.39
CA ASP A 225 25.55 -12.98 8.68
C ASP A 225 24.99 -13.03 7.25
N PHE A 226 25.74 -12.43 6.32
CA PHE A 226 25.42 -12.42 4.90
C PHE A 226 25.86 -13.71 4.19
N ASP A 227 26.91 -14.36 4.68
CA ASP A 227 27.45 -15.58 4.07
C ASP A 227 26.46 -16.73 4.29
N ALA A 228 25.98 -16.94 5.53
CA ALA A 228 24.95 -17.93 5.81
C ALA A 228 23.64 -17.63 5.08
N ALA A 229 23.25 -16.36 4.97
CA ALA A 229 22.06 -15.98 4.21
C ALA A 229 22.24 -16.24 2.70
N GLY A 230 23.43 -16.01 2.17
CA GLY A 230 23.80 -16.32 0.78
C GLY A 230 23.66 -17.80 0.45
N GLU A 231 24.14 -18.67 1.36
CA GLU A 231 24.04 -20.12 1.20
C GLU A 231 22.59 -20.63 1.32
N VAL A 232 21.76 -20.02 2.18
CA VAL A 232 20.39 -20.50 2.44
C VAL A 232 19.36 -19.92 1.48
N SER A 233 19.42 -18.62 1.22
CA SER A 233 18.37 -17.86 0.51
C SER A 233 18.87 -17.18 -0.78
N GLY A 234 20.17 -17.23 -1.05
CA GLY A 234 20.81 -16.52 -2.16
C GLY A 234 21.22 -15.08 -1.82
N SER A 235 21.71 -14.35 -2.82
CA SER A 235 22.23 -12.99 -2.64
C SER A 235 21.16 -12.01 -2.13
N LYS A 236 21.59 -10.92 -1.47
CA LYS A 236 20.73 -9.82 -0.99
C LYS A 236 19.70 -10.24 0.09
N PHE A 237 19.97 -11.33 0.78
CA PHE A 237 19.38 -11.70 2.07
C PHE A 237 20.42 -11.55 3.18
N TYR A 238 19.96 -11.53 4.44
CA TYR A 238 20.81 -11.38 5.60
C TYR A 238 20.16 -12.04 6.83
N TYR A 239 21.00 -12.53 7.75
CA TYR A 239 20.58 -12.74 9.13
C TYR A 239 21.00 -11.53 9.98
N LEU A 240 20.11 -11.06 10.86
CA LEU A 240 20.49 -10.22 11.98
C LEU A 240 20.86 -11.08 13.19
N LYS A 241 21.85 -10.63 13.95
CA LYS A 241 22.36 -11.29 15.16
C LYS A 241 22.47 -10.31 16.32
N ASN A 242 22.45 -10.85 17.52
CA ASN A 242 22.73 -10.12 18.76
C ASN A 242 21.94 -8.80 18.87
N GLU A 243 22.62 -7.68 19.14
CA GLU A 243 22.00 -6.37 19.35
C GLU A 243 21.30 -5.83 18.11
N ALA A 244 21.65 -6.28 16.89
CA ALA A 244 20.94 -5.86 15.68
C ALA A 244 19.51 -6.42 15.61
N VAL A 245 19.25 -7.59 16.19
CA VAL A 245 17.89 -8.12 16.34
C VAL A 245 17.07 -7.21 17.25
N LEU A 246 17.65 -6.79 18.38
CA LEU A 246 17.02 -5.86 19.31
C LEU A 246 16.82 -4.49 18.67
N LEU A 247 17.75 -4.04 17.82
CA LEU A 247 17.66 -2.77 17.12
C LEU A 247 16.53 -2.76 16.09
N GLU A 248 16.36 -3.82 15.30
CA GLU A 248 15.23 -3.96 14.37
C GLU A 248 13.89 -3.91 15.13
N MET A 249 13.75 -4.74 16.17
CA MET A 249 12.53 -4.76 17.00
C MET A 249 12.30 -3.41 17.70
N GLY A 250 13.37 -2.75 18.11
CA GLY A 250 13.36 -1.45 18.75
C GLY A 250 12.85 -0.35 17.82
N LEU A 251 13.37 -0.30 16.59
CA LEU A 251 12.96 0.63 15.54
C LEU A 251 11.50 0.46 15.15
N VAL A 252 11.05 -0.79 14.95
CA VAL A 252 9.65 -1.09 14.61
C VAL A 252 8.71 -0.61 15.71
N ASN A 253 8.99 -0.97 16.97
CA ASN A 253 8.15 -0.59 18.10
C ASN A 253 8.14 0.92 18.34
N TRP A 254 9.31 1.55 18.27
CA TRP A 254 9.44 3.00 18.40
C TRP A 254 8.60 3.73 17.35
N ALA A 255 8.76 3.39 16.07
CA ALA A 255 8.03 4.04 14.98
C ALA A 255 6.51 3.84 15.10
N LEU A 256 6.06 2.64 15.48
CA LEU A 256 4.63 2.37 15.74
C LEU A 256 4.08 3.22 16.88
N VAL A 257 4.81 3.34 18.00
CA VAL A 257 4.38 4.12 19.16
C VAL A 257 4.35 5.62 18.84
N GLU A 258 5.37 6.12 18.16
CA GLU A 258 5.44 7.52 17.74
C GLU A 258 4.28 7.87 16.79
N ALA A 259 4.04 7.07 15.74
CA ALA A 259 2.92 7.29 14.83
C ALA A 259 1.57 7.17 15.54
N LYS A 260 1.39 6.19 16.44
CA LYS A 260 0.18 6.07 17.27
C LYS A 260 -0.06 7.31 18.12
N SER A 261 0.98 7.93 18.66
CA SER A 261 0.86 9.18 19.42
C SER A 261 0.32 10.35 18.58
N LYS A 262 0.42 10.27 17.24
CA LYS A 262 -0.13 11.22 16.27
C LYS A 262 -1.54 10.87 15.79
N GLY A 263 -2.20 9.90 16.43
CA GLY A 263 -3.58 9.52 16.12
C GLY A 263 -3.72 8.43 15.06
N PHE A 264 -2.62 7.76 14.68
CA PHE A 264 -2.68 6.61 13.77
C PHE A 264 -3.12 5.35 14.51
N THR A 265 -3.98 4.56 13.88
CA THR A 265 -4.38 3.25 14.38
C THR A 265 -3.35 2.20 13.98
N PRO A 266 -2.69 1.52 14.94
CA PRO A 266 -1.69 0.51 14.63
C PRO A 266 -2.32 -0.78 14.08
N LEU A 267 -1.69 -1.36 13.07
CA LEU A 267 -2.10 -2.59 12.39
C LEU A 267 -0.90 -3.54 12.20
N ILE A 268 -1.22 -4.84 12.13
CA ILE A 268 -0.37 -5.86 11.53
C ILE A 268 -1.13 -6.39 10.32
N THR A 269 -0.50 -6.44 9.15
CA THR A 269 -1.17 -6.79 7.90
C THR A 269 -0.81 -8.18 7.40
N PRO A 270 -1.69 -8.84 6.62
CA PRO A 270 -1.28 -9.99 5.82
C PRO A 270 -0.18 -9.60 4.82
N GLU A 271 0.82 -10.47 4.65
CA GLU A 271 1.95 -10.24 3.73
C GLU A 271 1.78 -10.93 2.38
N ILE A 272 0.82 -11.86 2.30
CA ILE A 272 0.37 -12.49 1.06
C ILE A 272 -0.99 -11.90 0.72
N VAL A 273 -1.11 -11.29 -0.46
CA VAL A 273 -2.34 -10.65 -0.95
C VAL A 273 -2.67 -11.17 -2.35
N ARG A 274 -3.89 -10.92 -2.82
CA ARG A 274 -4.25 -11.24 -4.21
C ARG A 274 -3.58 -10.26 -5.16
N SER A 275 -3.03 -10.75 -6.27
CA SER A 275 -2.33 -9.93 -7.28
C SER A 275 -3.14 -8.73 -7.79
N PRO A 276 -4.48 -8.84 -8.03
CA PRO A 276 -5.27 -7.68 -8.41
C PRO A 276 -5.25 -6.52 -7.39
N VAL A 277 -5.02 -6.79 -6.09
CA VAL A 277 -4.92 -5.72 -5.08
C VAL A 277 -3.65 -4.90 -5.27
N VAL A 278 -2.53 -5.56 -5.57
CA VAL A 278 -1.24 -4.91 -5.87
C VAL A 278 -1.37 -4.01 -7.09
N GLU A 279 -1.97 -4.53 -8.16
CA GLU A 279 -2.22 -3.78 -9.39
C GLU A 279 -3.16 -2.58 -9.15
N LYS A 280 -4.20 -2.74 -8.34
CA LYS A 280 -5.13 -1.66 -7.95
C LYS A 280 -4.43 -0.52 -7.20
N CYS A 281 -3.40 -0.81 -6.41
CA CYS A 281 -2.59 0.20 -5.74
C CYS A 281 -1.59 0.93 -6.67
N GLY A 282 -1.47 0.51 -7.93
CA GLY A 282 -0.57 1.12 -8.92
C GLY A 282 0.81 0.46 -9.03
N PHE A 283 1.01 -0.70 -8.41
CA PHE A 283 2.26 -1.47 -8.49
C PHE A 283 2.26 -2.40 -9.71
N GLN A 284 2.15 -1.83 -10.90
CA GLN A 284 2.21 -2.57 -12.16
C GLN A 284 3.66 -2.93 -12.52
N PRO A 285 3.90 -4.06 -13.22
CA PRO A 285 5.22 -4.41 -13.73
C PRO A 285 5.79 -3.30 -14.63
N ARG A 286 7.09 -3.00 -14.50
CA ARG A 286 7.80 -2.07 -15.39
C ARG A 286 8.41 -2.88 -16.54
N GLY A 287 7.65 -3.04 -17.63
CA GLY A 287 8.03 -3.92 -18.74
C GLY A 287 8.08 -5.39 -18.29
N GLN A 288 9.14 -6.11 -18.64
CA GLN A 288 9.31 -7.53 -18.27
C GLN A 288 9.77 -7.74 -16.82
N ASN A 289 10.24 -6.68 -16.15
CA ASN A 289 10.73 -6.77 -14.77
C ASN A 289 9.62 -6.41 -13.78
N THR A 290 9.19 -7.40 -13.00
CA THR A 290 8.29 -7.19 -11.87
C THR A 290 9.10 -6.97 -10.59
N GLN A 291 8.66 -6.05 -9.73
CA GLN A 291 9.19 -5.88 -8.36
C GLN A 291 8.49 -6.80 -7.34
N VAL A 292 7.53 -7.61 -7.79
CA VAL A 292 6.62 -8.39 -6.95
C VAL A 292 6.91 -9.88 -7.08
N TYR A 293 7.11 -10.57 -5.96
CA TYR A 293 7.18 -12.03 -5.92
C TYR A 293 5.77 -12.64 -6.00
N SER A 294 5.54 -13.56 -6.94
CA SER A 294 4.24 -14.23 -7.12
C SER A 294 4.28 -15.66 -6.55
N ILE A 295 3.14 -16.13 -6.04
CA ILE A 295 3.00 -17.50 -5.52
C ILE A 295 2.54 -18.41 -6.64
N GLU A 296 3.38 -19.38 -7.00
CA GLU A 296 3.12 -20.32 -8.10
C GLU A 296 1.80 -21.08 -7.91
N GLY A 297 1.03 -21.22 -8.99
CA GLY A 297 -0.25 -21.93 -8.97
C GLY A 297 -1.40 -21.18 -8.29
N THR A 298 -1.25 -19.89 -7.95
CA THR A 298 -2.29 -19.09 -7.28
C THR A 298 -2.47 -17.70 -7.92
N ASP A 299 -3.49 -16.95 -7.48
CA ASP A 299 -3.67 -15.53 -7.78
C ASP A 299 -3.07 -14.61 -6.69
N GLN A 300 -2.09 -15.11 -5.93
CA GLN A 300 -1.50 -14.43 -4.79
C GLN A 300 -0.04 -14.03 -5.00
N CYS A 301 0.40 -13.01 -4.27
CA CYS A 301 1.76 -12.51 -4.28
C CYS A 301 2.16 -11.90 -2.93
N LEU A 302 3.48 -11.72 -2.74
CA LEU A 302 4.03 -11.04 -1.57
C LEU A 302 4.00 -9.53 -1.74
N ILE A 303 3.74 -8.82 -0.66
CA ILE A 303 3.67 -7.35 -0.65
C ILE A 303 5.07 -6.71 -0.64
N GLY A 304 5.26 -5.62 -1.38
CA GLY A 304 6.47 -4.79 -1.32
C GLY A 304 6.39 -3.62 -0.31
N THR A 305 5.22 -3.46 0.33
CA THR A 305 4.88 -2.44 1.32
C THR A 305 3.53 -2.75 1.99
N ALA A 306 3.36 -2.42 3.27
CA ALA A 306 2.07 -2.50 3.98
C ALA A 306 1.00 -1.54 3.43
N GLU A 307 1.38 -0.56 2.60
CA GLU A 307 0.45 0.30 1.86
C GLU A 307 -0.61 -0.52 1.11
N ILE A 308 -0.21 -1.63 0.49
CA ILE A 308 -1.09 -2.47 -0.33
C ILE A 308 -2.22 -3.09 0.51
N PRO A 309 -1.95 -3.88 1.57
CA PRO A 309 -3.01 -4.47 2.38
C PRO A 309 -3.79 -3.40 3.14
N VAL A 310 -3.18 -2.30 3.59
CA VAL A 310 -3.91 -1.21 4.28
C VAL A 310 -4.88 -0.52 3.33
N GLY A 311 -4.45 -0.16 2.12
CA GLY A 311 -5.34 0.38 1.08
C GLY A 311 -6.48 -0.60 0.73
N GLY A 312 -6.21 -1.90 0.78
CA GLY A 312 -7.19 -2.96 0.55
C GLY A 312 -8.27 -3.11 1.64
N ILE A 313 -8.06 -2.61 2.86
CA ILE A 313 -9.02 -2.77 3.98
C ILE A 313 -10.40 -2.20 3.63
N HIS A 314 -10.42 -1.08 2.89
CA HIS A 314 -11.64 -0.36 2.53
C HIS A 314 -12.06 -0.57 1.08
N MET A 315 -11.52 -1.59 0.40
CA MET A 315 -11.84 -1.90 -0.99
C MET A 315 -13.35 -2.05 -1.21
N ASP A 316 -13.85 -1.44 -2.27
CA ASP A 316 -15.25 -1.45 -2.70
C ASP A 316 -16.25 -0.94 -1.63
N SER A 317 -15.79 -0.11 -0.69
CA SER A 317 -16.61 0.44 0.40
C SER A 317 -17.00 1.92 0.21
N ILE A 318 -18.07 2.33 0.90
CA ILE A 318 -18.47 3.74 1.04
C ILE A 318 -18.25 4.13 2.51
N ILE A 319 -17.18 4.89 2.77
CA ILE A 319 -16.79 5.38 4.08
C ILE A 319 -17.76 6.48 4.53
N PRO A 320 -18.27 6.45 5.78
CA PRO A 320 -19.04 7.57 6.32
C PRO A 320 -18.16 8.80 6.47
N ASP A 321 -18.61 9.94 5.97
CA ASP A 321 -17.85 11.20 5.97
C ASP A 321 -17.38 11.62 7.38
N SER A 322 -18.21 11.40 8.39
CA SER A 322 -17.90 11.66 9.81
C SER A 322 -16.73 10.86 10.39
N THR A 323 -16.26 9.82 9.68
CA THR A 323 -15.09 9.03 10.09
C THR A 323 -13.79 9.46 9.42
N LEU A 324 -13.84 10.35 8.42
CA LEU A 324 -12.66 10.85 7.73
C LEU A 324 -11.99 12.01 8.49
N PRO A 325 -10.64 12.06 8.56
CA PRO A 325 -9.70 11.14 7.92
C PRO A 325 -9.47 9.84 8.72
N LEU A 326 -9.28 8.72 8.02
CA LEU A 326 -8.79 7.48 8.61
C LEU A 326 -7.26 7.44 8.54
N LYS A 327 -6.60 7.20 9.66
CA LYS A 327 -5.14 7.16 9.78
C LYS A 327 -4.68 5.81 10.32
N TYR A 328 -3.82 5.13 9.57
CA TYR A 328 -3.31 3.80 9.91
C TYR A 328 -1.79 3.77 9.91
N VAL A 329 -1.20 3.09 10.89
CA VAL A 329 0.23 2.75 10.87
C VAL A 329 0.37 1.23 10.89
N ALA A 330 1.11 0.65 9.96
CA ALA A 330 1.18 -0.80 9.79
C ALA A 330 2.63 -1.28 9.74
N TYR A 331 2.92 -2.35 10.48
CA TYR A 331 4.16 -3.10 10.35
C TYR A 331 3.95 -4.32 9.45
N SER A 332 4.91 -4.56 8.54
CA SER A 332 5.02 -5.82 7.80
C SER A 332 6.47 -6.07 7.37
N HIS A 333 6.78 -7.31 7.02
CA HIS A 333 7.86 -7.57 6.09
C HIS A 333 7.44 -7.14 4.69
N CYS A 334 8.42 -6.66 3.93
CA CYS A 334 8.30 -6.20 2.56
C CYS A 334 9.20 -7.05 1.69
N PHE A 335 8.68 -7.50 0.55
CA PHE A 335 9.37 -8.38 -0.39
C PHE A 335 9.50 -7.70 -1.75
N ARG A 336 10.72 -7.56 -2.25
CA ARG A 336 11.00 -6.93 -3.55
C ARG A 336 12.00 -7.77 -4.33
N THR A 337 11.69 -8.07 -5.58
CA THR A 337 12.60 -8.85 -6.44
C THR A 337 13.87 -8.08 -6.80
N GLU A 338 13.87 -6.75 -6.61
CA GLU A 338 14.99 -5.84 -6.92
C GLU A 338 15.54 -6.05 -8.35
N ALA A 339 14.66 -6.46 -9.28
CA ALA A 339 15.00 -6.70 -10.67
C ALA A 339 15.48 -5.40 -11.33
N GLY A 340 16.61 -5.46 -12.04
CA GLY A 340 17.23 -4.31 -12.71
C GLY A 340 18.17 -3.46 -11.84
N ALA A 341 18.35 -3.80 -10.56
CA ALA A 341 19.27 -3.09 -9.67
C ALA A 341 20.69 -3.69 -9.68
N ALA A 342 21.65 -2.97 -10.25
CA ALA A 342 23.09 -3.29 -10.22
C ALA A 342 23.92 -2.08 -9.74
N GLY A 343 25.11 -2.33 -9.16
CA GLY A 343 26.07 -1.29 -8.77
C GLY A 343 26.36 -1.20 -7.26
N MET A 344 27.19 -0.23 -6.85
CA MET A 344 27.64 -0.12 -5.45
C MET A 344 26.51 0.12 -4.43
N ALA A 345 25.40 0.73 -4.86
CA ALA A 345 24.17 0.92 -4.07
C ALA A 345 23.35 -0.38 -3.85
N THR A 346 23.99 -1.55 -3.97
CA THR A 346 23.37 -2.87 -3.77
C THR A 346 24.08 -3.71 -2.70
N ARG A 347 25.10 -3.18 -2.02
CA ARG A 347 25.87 -3.89 -0.99
C ARG A 347 25.22 -3.76 0.39
N GLY A 348 25.40 -4.80 1.21
CA GLY A 348 24.93 -4.85 2.59
C GLY A 348 23.41 -4.70 2.71
N LEU A 349 22.98 -3.85 3.65
CA LEU A 349 21.56 -3.67 4.00
C LEU A 349 20.83 -2.64 3.11
N TYR A 350 21.51 -1.99 2.16
CA TYR A 350 20.95 -0.84 1.43
C TYR A 350 19.81 -1.25 0.47
N ARG A 351 19.93 -2.44 -0.12
CA ARG A 351 18.97 -3.00 -1.09
C ARG A 351 18.91 -4.52 -0.98
N VAL A 352 17.82 -5.01 -0.42
CA VAL A 352 17.62 -6.41 0.02
C VAL A 352 16.25 -6.92 -0.44
N HIS A 353 16.11 -8.24 -0.59
CA HIS A 353 14.86 -8.82 -1.08
C HIS A 353 13.73 -8.87 -0.05
N GLN A 354 14.09 -8.93 1.23
CA GLN A 354 13.15 -8.94 2.35
C GLN A 354 13.60 -7.94 3.40
N PHE A 355 12.69 -7.14 3.92
CA PHE A 355 12.98 -6.20 5.00
C PHE A 355 11.74 -5.79 5.81
N SER A 356 11.94 -5.39 7.06
CA SER A 356 10.91 -4.82 7.92
C SER A 356 10.64 -3.35 7.60
N LYS A 357 9.36 -2.97 7.51
CA LYS A 357 8.94 -1.56 7.31
C LYS A 357 7.73 -1.21 8.17
N VAL A 358 7.70 0.02 8.68
CA VAL A 358 6.53 0.64 9.32
C VAL A 358 5.98 1.73 8.39
N GLU A 359 4.76 1.52 7.90
CA GLU A 359 4.09 2.39 6.92
C GLU A 359 2.97 3.20 7.58
N MET A 360 2.91 4.50 7.29
CA MET A 360 1.76 5.35 7.58
C MET A 360 0.87 5.45 6.33
N PHE A 361 -0.44 5.40 6.53
CA PHE A 361 -1.43 5.51 5.46
C PHE A 361 -2.62 6.36 5.91
N ILE A 362 -3.05 7.27 5.04
CA ILE A 362 -4.19 8.16 5.30
C ILE A 362 -5.22 8.00 4.19
N ILE A 363 -6.49 7.90 4.57
CA ILE A 363 -7.65 8.04 3.69
C ILE A 363 -8.41 9.30 4.12
N CYS A 364 -8.55 10.28 3.24
CA CYS A 364 -9.12 11.58 3.59
C CYS A 364 -10.05 12.13 2.50
N ARG A 365 -10.66 13.29 2.79
CA ARG A 365 -11.40 14.06 1.78
C ARG A 365 -10.44 14.65 0.75
N PRO A 366 -10.87 14.90 -0.49
CA PRO A 366 -10.04 15.51 -1.53
C PRO A 366 -9.35 16.81 -1.10
N GLU A 367 -10.11 17.72 -0.49
CA GLU A 367 -9.69 19.04 -0.03
C GLU A 367 -8.63 19.02 1.08
N ASP A 368 -8.57 17.93 1.87
CA ASP A 368 -7.63 17.79 3.00
C ASP A 368 -6.29 17.18 2.58
N SER A 369 -6.21 16.56 1.40
CA SER A 369 -5.09 15.70 1.03
C SER A 369 -3.73 16.39 1.01
N ASN A 370 -3.64 17.64 0.53
CA ASN A 370 -2.37 18.37 0.56
C ASN A 370 -1.91 18.65 1.99
N ASN A 371 -2.82 19.00 2.90
CA ASN A 371 -2.49 19.24 4.31
C ASN A 371 -2.02 17.94 5.00
N HIS A 372 -2.60 16.80 4.64
CA HIS A 372 -2.15 15.50 5.17
C HIS A 372 -0.80 15.07 4.62
N LEU A 373 -0.42 15.45 3.38
CA LEU A 373 0.95 15.21 2.90
C LEU A 373 1.96 16.00 3.73
N GLU A 374 1.64 17.26 4.03
CA GLU A 374 2.44 18.12 4.91
C GLU A 374 2.53 17.58 6.35
N GLU A 375 1.43 17.00 6.86
CA GLU A 375 1.43 16.30 8.14
C GLU A 375 2.35 15.07 8.13
N LEU A 376 2.28 14.24 7.09
CA LEU A 376 3.09 13.03 6.98
C LEU A 376 4.59 13.34 6.93
N ILE A 377 4.99 14.33 6.12
CA ILE A 377 6.41 14.70 6.02
C ILE A 377 6.92 15.33 7.32
N ASP A 378 6.11 16.14 8.01
CA ASP A 378 6.49 16.67 9.33
C ASP A 378 6.68 15.56 10.37
N ILE A 379 5.88 14.49 10.33
CA ILE A 379 6.07 13.31 11.19
C ILE A 379 7.40 12.63 10.86
N GLU A 380 7.68 12.34 9.58
CA GLU A 380 8.93 11.72 9.14
C GLU A 380 10.16 12.54 9.59
N GLU A 381 10.16 13.84 9.31
CA GLU A 381 11.23 14.76 9.70
C GLU A 381 11.46 14.75 11.22
N LYS A 382 10.39 14.79 12.03
CA LYS A 382 10.47 14.72 13.49
C LYS A 382 11.00 13.37 13.99
N LEU A 383 10.58 12.26 13.38
CA LEU A 383 11.06 10.93 13.71
C LEU A 383 12.58 10.85 13.52
N PHE A 384 13.08 11.19 12.32
CA PHE A 384 14.51 11.09 12.01
C PHE A 384 15.36 12.09 12.80
N LYS A 385 14.84 13.30 13.01
CA LYS A 385 15.48 14.30 13.87
C LYS A 385 15.58 13.82 15.32
N SER A 386 14.55 13.15 15.85
CA SER A 386 14.57 12.65 17.23
C SER A 386 15.63 11.56 17.45
N LEU A 387 15.94 10.78 16.41
CA LEU A 387 17.05 9.83 16.41
C LEU A 387 18.43 10.49 16.26
N GLY A 388 18.48 11.81 16.03
CA GLY A 388 19.72 12.55 15.83
C GLY A 388 20.33 12.38 14.44
N LEU A 389 19.55 11.96 13.44
CA LEU A 389 20.05 11.79 12.08
C LEU A 389 20.23 13.13 11.37
N HIS A 390 21.31 13.23 10.61
CA HIS A 390 21.48 14.28 9.61
C HIS A 390 20.80 13.86 8.31
N SER A 391 19.78 14.59 7.90
CA SER A 391 18.97 14.25 6.74
C SER A 391 18.49 15.49 5.98
N LYS A 392 18.07 15.29 4.74
CA LYS A 392 17.44 16.29 3.90
C LYS A 392 16.13 15.75 3.34
N THR A 393 15.19 16.66 3.12
CA THR A 393 13.91 16.36 2.47
C THR A 393 13.94 16.92 1.06
N LEU A 394 13.51 16.13 0.08
CA LEU A 394 13.48 16.47 -1.34
C LEU A 394 12.05 16.53 -1.86
N ASP A 395 11.73 17.54 -2.68
CA ASP A 395 10.55 17.56 -3.57
C ASP A 395 10.92 16.88 -4.88
N MET A 396 10.32 15.72 -5.14
CA MET A 396 10.81 14.81 -6.17
C MET A 396 10.41 15.28 -7.58
N GLY A 397 11.34 15.13 -8.53
CA GLY A 397 11.09 15.45 -9.93
C GLY A 397 9.95 14.63 -10.55
N SER A 398 9.29 15.20 -11.56
CA SER A 398 8.12 14.60 -12.22
C SER A 398 8.36 13.18 -12.76
N GLY A 399 9.58 12.89 -13.23
CA GLY A 399 9.99 11.57 -13.72
C GLY A 399 10.18 10.52 -12.62
N ASP A 400 10.30 10.92 -11.35
CA ASP A 400 10.50 10.02 -10.20
C ASP A 400 9.27 9.90 -9.27
N LEU A 401 8.13 10.49 -9.64
CA LEU A 401 6.87 10.33 -8.89
C LEU A 401 6.31 8.89 -8.95
N GLY A 402 6.78 8.07 -9.88
CA GLY A 402 6.15 6.80 -10.22
C GLY A 402 4.76 7.00 -10.82
N VAL A 403 3.94 5.95 -10.78
CA VAL A 403 2.61 5.96 -11.41
C VAL A 403 1.52 6.58 -10.52
N PRO A 404 1.38 6.23 -9.22
CA PRO A 404 0.23 6.67 -8.43
C PRO A 404 0.39 8.04 -7.76
N ALA A 405 1.60 8.48 -7.41
CA ALA A 405 1.78 9.72 -6.64
C ALA A 405 1.45 10.94 -7.51
N TYR A 406 0.70 11.89 -6.98
CA TYR A 406 0.46 13.25 -7.51
C TYR A 406 1.56 14.22 -7.09
N ARG A 407 2.06 14.07 -5.87
CA ARG A 407 3.24 14.72 -5.29
C ARG A 407 3.95 13.76 -4.36
N LYS A 408 5.28 13.79 -4.32
CA LYS A 408 6.13 12.88 -3.56
C LYS A 408 7.27 13.65 -2.89
N TYR A 409 7.51 13.36 -1.63
CA TYR A 409 8.66 13.84 -0.88
C TYR A 409 9.49 12.65 -0.42
N ASP A 410 10.80 12.71 -0.62
CA ASP A 410 11.71 11.71 -0.08
C ASP A 410 12.58 12.32 1.02
N VAL A 411 12.87 11.54 2.04
CA VAL A 411 13.86 11.91 3.06
C VAL A 411 15.10 11.05 2.86
N GLU A 412 16.24 11.70 2.66
CA GLU A 412 17.54 11.05 2.57
C GLU A 412 18.38 11.36 3.81
N ALA A 413 19.01 10.35 4.39
CA ALA A 413 19.93 10.51 5.51
C ALA A 413 21.38 10.32 5.09
N TRP A 414 22.28 11.05 5.75
CA TRP A 414 23.71 10.93 5.55
C TRP A 414 24.22 9.55 5.99
N MET A 415 24.95 8.88 5.11
CA MET A 415 25.58 7.58 5.38
C MET A 415 27.10 7.74 5.26
N PRO A 416 27.82 7.95 6.38
CA PRO A 416 29.27 8.20 6.38
C PRO A 416 30.09 7.18 5.59
N GLY A 417 29.78 5.89 5.70
CA GLY A 417 30.47 4.82 4.98
C GLY A 417 30.24 4.84 3.47
N LEU A 418 29.07 5.35 3.04
CA LEU A 418 28.74 5.53 1.62
C LEU A 418 29.24 6.88 1.06
N GLY A 419 29.56 7.84 1.93
CA GLY A 419 30.03 9.18 1.57
C GLY A 419 28.97 10.04 0.86
N ARG A 420 27.69 9.68 0.99
CA ARG A 420 26.56 10.41 0.40
C ARG A 420 25.28 10.20 1.21
N TYR A 421 24.24 10.93 0.83
CA TYR A 421 22.89 10.69 1.30
C TYR A 421 22.29 9.45 0.63
N GLY A 422 21.44 8.75 1.37
CA GLY A 422 20.59 7.69 0.85
C GLY A 422 19.17 7.82 1.38
N GLU A 423 18.19 7.64 0.49
CA GLU A 423 16.76 7.60 0.80
C GLU A 423 16.47 6.62 1.95
N ILE A 424 15.80 7.10 3.01
CA ILE A 424 15.31 6.30 4.13
C ILE A 424 13.79 6.32 4.25
N SER A 425 13.13 7.24 3.54
CA SER A 425 11.69 7.43 3.56
C SER A 425 11.16 8.06 2.29
N SER A 426 9.87 7.83 2.02
CA SER A 426 9.09 8.51 0.98
C SER A 426 7.66 8.74 1.48
N ALA A 427 7.11 9.92 1.22
CA ALA A 427 5.71 10.30 1.46
C ALA A 427 5.04 10.73 0.15
N SER A 428 3.86 10.19 -0.14
CA SER A 428 3.14 10.46 -1.40
C SER A 428 1.68 10.81 -1.16
N ASN A 429 1.20 11.83 -1.86
CA ASN A 429 -0.23 12.05 -2.06
C ASN A 429 -0.64 11.37 -3.37
N CYS A 430 -1.55 10.40 -3.34
CA CYS A 430 -2.00 9.67 -4.53
C CYS A 430 -3.34 10.17 -5.07
N THR A 431 -3.89 11.26 -4.51
CA THR A 431 -5.22 11.77 -4.80
C THR A 431 -6.24 10.64 -4.89
N ASP A 432 -7.10 10.61 -5.91
CA ASP A 432 -8.07 9.54 -6.11
C ASP A 432 -7.57 8.40 -7.02
N TYR A 433 -6.27 8.36 -7.36
CA TYR A 433 -5.72 7.37 -8.29
C TYR A 433 -5.93 5.94 -7.80
N GLN A 434 -5.59 5.68 -6.54
CA GLN A 434 -5.74 4.36 -5.93
C GLN A 434 -7.19 4.09 -5.56
N SER A 435 -7.92 5.07 -5.03
CA SER A 435 -9.32 4.88 -4.63
C SER A 435 -10.25 4.60 -5.81
N ARG A 436 -9.99 5.15 -7.00
CA ARG A 436 -10.68 4.79 -8.25
C ARG A 436 -10.45 3.34 -8.68
N ARG A 437 -9.30 2.77 -8.36
CA ARG A 437 -8.92 1.39 -8.69
C ARG A 437 -9.42 0.40 -7.63
N LEU A 438 -9.39 0.81 -6.37
CA LEU A 438 -9.85 0.06 -5.21
C LEU A 438 -11.36 0.22 -4.93
N GLY A 439 -12.05 1.12 -5.63
CA GLY A 439 -13.49 1.34 -5.44
C GLY A 439 -13.85 2.08 -4.14
N ILE A 440 -12.91 2.81 -3.52
CA ILE A 440 -13.10 3.43 -2.20
C ILE A 440 -13.77 4.80 -2.35
N ARG A 441 -14.94 4.97 -1.75
CA ARG A 441 -15.71 6.20 -1.85
C ARG A 441 -16.13 6.70 -0.48
N PHE A 442 -16.60 7.94 -0.41
CA PHE A 442 -17.31 8.49 0.73
C PHE A 442 -18.57 9.21 0.27
N ARG A 443 -19.52 9.43 1.18
CA ARG A 443 -20.71 10.23 0.90
C ARG A 443 -20.57 11.57 1.63
N PRO A 444 -20.26 12.68 0.92
CA PRO A 444 -20.13 13.99 1.55
C PRO A 444 -21.39 14.36 2.34
N SER A 445 -21.18 15.06 3.45
CA SER A 445 -22.29 15.64 4.21
C SER A 445 -22.93 16.78 3.39
N SER A 446 -24.24 17.03 3.56
CA SER A 446 -24.97 18.01 2.75
C SER A 446 -24.51 19.47 2.95
N SER A 447 -23.72 19.76 3.98
CA SER A 447 -23.18 21.09 4.27
C SER A 447 -21.90 21.44 3.51
N ASP A 448 -21.22 20.45 2.93
CA ASP A 448 -19.84 20.60 2.43
C ASP A 448 -19.77 20.66 0.90
N LEU A 449 -20.91 20.75 0.21
CA LEU A 449 -20.95 20.87 -1.24
C LEU A 449 -20.63 22.32 -1.66
N PRO A 450 -19.60 22.56 -2.51
CA PRO A 450 -19.33 23.89 -3.02
C PRO A 450 -20.52 24.40 -3.83
N SER A 451 -21.10 25.52 -3.38
CA SER A 451 -22.17 26.22 -4.06
C SER A 451 -21.63 27.07 -5.21
N VAL A 452 -21.16 26.45 -6.30
CA VAL A 452 -20.84 27.18 -7.53
C VAL A 452 -21.27 26.40 -8.79
N GLY A 453 -22.31 26.91 -9.45
CA GLY A 453 -22.40 27.01 -10.92
C GLY A 453 -22.67 25.77 -11.77
N SER A 454 -22.49 24.53 -11.28
CA SER A 454 -22.75 23.35 -12.10
C SER A 454 -24.19 22.86 -11.94
N LYS A 455 -24.85 22.60 -13.06
CA LYS A 455 -26.24 22.11 -13.17
C LYS A 455 -26.55 21.07 -12.09
N ARG A 456 -27.73 21.17 -11.47
CA ARG A 456 -28.34 20.19 -10.53
C ARG A 456 -28.04 18.72 -10.89
N SER A 457 -26.91 18.18 -10.47
CA SER A 457 -26.66 16.74 -10.51
C SER A 457 -25.97 16.31 -9.22
N ASN A 458 -26.77 15.66 -8.38
CA ASN A 458 -26.35 14.80 -7.26
C ASN A 458 -25.88 15.46 -5.96
N ILE A 459 -26.76 16.25 -5.32
CA ILE A 459 -26.76 16.33 -3.86
C ILE A 459 -27.00 14.89 -3.34
N GLY A 460 -25.94 14.25 -2.81
CA GLY A 460 -25.98 12.86 -2.31
C GLY A 460 -25.20 11.80 -3.11
N SER A 461 -24.50 12.13 -4.22
CA SER A 461 -23.61 11.15 -4.87
C SER A 461 -22.34 10.92 -4.07
N THR A 462 -21.91 9.67 -4.00
CA THR A 462 -20.61 9.29 -3.45
C THR A 462 -19.47 9.89 -4.27
N GLN A 463 -18.42 10.36 -3.61
CA GLN A 463 -17.17 10.81 -4.23
C GLN A 463 -16.02 9.85 -3.88
N PHE A 464 -14.96 9.83 -4.68
CA PHE A 464 -13.76 9.08 -4.33
C PHE A 464 -12.98 9.80 -3.24
N VAL A 465 -12.45 9.04 -2.28
CA VAL A 465 -11.53 9.56 -1.25
C VAL A 465 -10.15 9.80 -1.85
N HIS A 466 -9.32 10.61 -1.19
CA HIS A 466 -7.90 10.65 -1.48
C HIS A 466 -7.13 9.69 -0.57
N THR A 467 -6.05 9.12 -1.09
CA THR A 467 -5.14 8.25 -0.33
C THR A 467 -3.73 8.84 -0.28
N LEU A 468 -3.07 8.66 0.86
CA LEU A 468 -1.69 9.06 1.08
C LEU A 468 -0.94 7.96 1.80
N ASN A 469 0.36 7.84 1.53
CA ASN A 469 1.26 6.91 2.19
C ASN A 469 2.55 7.64 2.59
N ALA A 470 3.24 7.12 3.61
CA ALA A 470 4.52 7.62 4.10
C ALA A 470 5.25 6.54 4.88
N THR A 471 6.59 6.58 4.90
CA THR A 471 7.39 5.56 5.59
C THR A 471 7.81 6.09 6.97
N ALA A 472 7.26 5.53 8.04
CA ALA A 472 7.72 5.89 9.38
C ALA A 472 9.11 5.30 9.67
N CYS A 473 9.39 4.09 9.17
CA CYS A 473 10.69 3.44 9.35
C CYS A 473 10.91 2.31 8.33
N ALA A 474 11.91 2.44 7.45
CA ALA A 474 12.45 1.33 6.67
C ALA A 474 13.71 0.78 7.35
N VAL A 475 13.56 -0.33 8.08
CA VAL A 475 14.55 -0.80 9.07
C VAL A 475 15.97 -0.95 8.52
N PRO A 476 16.23 -1.58 7.36
CA PRO A 476 17.62 -1.86 6.94
C PRO A 476 18.46 -0.59 6.78
N ARG A 477 17.90 0.45 6.14
CA ARG A 477 18.63 1.71 5.92
C ARG A 477 18.72 2.53 7.20
N MET A 478 17.74 2.41 8.11
CA MET A 478 17.83 2.99 9.44
C MET A 478 18.96 2.35 10.26
N ILE A 479 19.15 1.03 10.19
CA ILE A 479 20.29 0.34 10.81
C ILE A 479 21.61 0.86 10.22
N ILE A 480 21.72 1.02 8.89
CA ILE A 480 22.92 1.62 8.26
C ILE A 480 23.21 3.00 8.85
N CYS A 481 22.22 3.90 8.84
CA CYS A 481 22.39 5.25 9.35
C CYS A 481 22.81 5.28 10.83
N LEU A 482 22.23 4.40 11.66
CA LEU A 482 22.52 4.34 13.09
C LEU A 482 23.91 3.78 13.37
N LEU A 483 24.30 2.68 12.72
CA LEU A 483 25.64 2.13 12.91
C LEU A 483 26.71 3.12 12.45
N GLU A 484 26.54 3.73 11.28
CA GLU A 484 27.60 4.58 10.72
C GLU A 484 27.71 5.95 11.39
N ASN A 485 26.60 6.58 11.81
CA ASN A 485 26.65 7.91 12.42
C ASN A 485 26.96 7.90 13.93
N PHE A 486 26.69 6.79 14.62
CA PHE A 486 26.87 6.68 16.07
C PHE A 486 28.04 5.77 16.47
N GLN A 487 28.92 5.44 15.53
CA GLN A 487 30.16 4.72 15.83
C GLN A 487 31.15 5.58 16.64
N GLU A 488 31.89 4.91 17.51
CA GLU A 488 33.01 5.47 18.27
C GLU A 488 34.34 4.84 17.81
N GLU A 489 35.46 5.46 18.20
CA GLU A 489 36.82 5.05 17.76
C GLU A 489 37.15 3.59 18.13
N ASP A 490 36.62 3.11 19.26
CA ASP A 490 36.81 1.74 19.74
C ASP A 490 35.94 0.70 19.00
N GLY A 491 35.12 1.13 18.04
CA GLY A 491 34.18 0.30 17.29
C GLY A 491 32.85 0.07 17.99
N SER A 492 32.61 0.67 19.16
CA SER A 492 31.29 0.65 19.80
C SER A 492 30.31 1.59 19.10
N ILE A 493 29.01 1.34 19.25
CA ILE A 493 27.93 2.15 18.68
C ILE A 493 27.05 2.69 19.79
N VAL A 494 26.90 4.01 19.88
CA VAL A 494 25.97 4.65 20.81
C VAL A 494 24.54 4.50 20.31
N ILE A 495 23.63 4.05 21.17
CA ILE A 495 22.21 3.95 20.85
C ILE A 495 21.51 5.28 21.18
N PRO A 496 20.79 5.90 20.21
CA PRO A 496 20.01 7.10 20.45
C PRO A 496 19.02 6.92 21.61
N GLU A 497 18.88 7.94 22.45
CA GLU A 497 18.04 7.89 23.64
C GLU A 497 16.60 7.39 23.38
N PRO A 498 15.90 7.80 22.30
CA PRO A 498 14.54 7.33 22.03
C PRO A 498 14.42 5.81 21.82
N LEU A 499 15.49 5.13 21.39
CA LEU A 499 15.47 3.68 21.12
C LEU A 499 15.80 2.83 22.35
N ARG A 500 16.52 3.38 23.34
CA ARG A 500 16.98 2.62 24.52
C ARG A 500 15.85 1.91 25.26
N PRO A 501 14.65 2.51 25.49
CA PRO A 501 13.53 1.82 26.13
C PRO A 501 13.08 0.56 25.39
N TYR A 502 13.22 0.54 24.06
CA TYR A 502 12.82 -0.59 23.22
C TYR A 502 13.92 -1.63 23.05
N MET A 503 15.17 -1.30 23.43
CA MET A 503 16.33 -2.18 23.40
C MET A 503 16.71 -2.68 24.80
N GLY A 504 15.76 -2.74 25.74
CA GLY A 504 15.99 -3.24 27.10
C GLY A 504 16.88 -2.32 27.95
N GLY A 505 16.94 -1.03 27.62
CA GLY A 505 17.80 -0.05 28.29
C GLY A 505 19.24 0.00 27.79
N LEU A 506 19.58 -0.76 26.74
CA LEU A 506 20.91 -0.74 26.14
C LEU A 506 21.24 0.65 25.58
N ASP A 507 22.35 1.22 26.03
CA ASP A 507 22.84 2.55 25.62
C ASP A 507 24.00 2.49 24.62
N VAL A 508 24.75 1.38 24.58
CA VAL A 508 25.89 1.17 23.68
C VAL A 508 26.00 -0.29 23.23
N ILE A 509 26.21 -0.54 21.94
CA ILE A 509 26.64 -1.84 21.39
C ILE A 509 28.17 -1.89 21.44
N LYS A 510 28.75 -2.86 22.15
CA LYS A 510 30.20 -2.96 22.35
C LYS A 510 30.83 -4.09 21.52
N PRO A 511 32.11 -3.96 21.12
CA PRO A 511 32.88 -5.08 20.58
C PRO A 511 32.80 -6.31 21.49
N LYS A 512 32.58 -7.49 20.89
CA LYS A 512 32.55 -8.74 21.64
C LYS A 512 33.95 -9.01 22.20
N SER A 513 34.06 -9.31 23.49
CA SER A 513 35.32 -9.77 24.08
C SER A 513 35.70 -11.09 23.41
N LYS A 514 36.87 -11.13 22.75
CA LYS A 514 37.42 -12.35 22.18
C LYS A 514 37.73 -13.40 23.23
#